data_AF-A0A932MYA6-F1
#
_entry.id   AF-A0A932MYA6-F1
#
_cell.length_a   1.000
_cell.length_b   1.000
_cell.length_c   1.000
_cell.angle_alpha   90.00
_cell.angle_beta   90.00
_cell.angle_gamma   90.00
#
_symmetry.space_group_name_H-M   'P 1'
#
loop_
_entity.id
_entity.type
_entity.pdbx_description
1 polymer ?
#
loop_
_entity_poly.entity_id
_entity_poly.type
_entity_poly.pdbx_seq_one_letter_code
_entity_poly.pdbx_strand_id
1 'polypeptide(L)'
;MFASMVVAALALQAAEQRVLVLDLASSGVAPEVTKNLSEMFALSVRKAMPSASVLGASEIASMIALERQKDLVGCADDVSCLAEIGGALGAELLALGTVGKVGTLHVLTLKLVNTRETRTLRHVSQEVAGGAENLVDAMRQLGANLIDPKAPIDQGYLSIGGSGEVSIDGEDVGPAPLTRLAVRAGLHVVTWRSAAGETTDKRVRVEPYTTTEVDPMASVAAAGPPKRLVERR
;
A
#
# COMPACT_ATOMS: atom_id res chain seq x y z
N MET A 1 40.91 48.41 15.01
CA MET A 1 40.68 46.98 15.32
C MET A 1 39.20 46.68 15.13
N PHE A 2 38.75 46.23 13.96
CA PHE A 2 37.47 45.55 13.81
C PHE A 2 37.63 44.52 12.68
N ALA A 3 37.88 43.28 13.08
CA ALA A 3 37.94 42.13 12.19
C ALA A 3 36.51 41.75 11.80
N SER A 4 36.19 41.88 10.52
CA SER A 4 34.90 41.46 9.96
C SER A 4 34.95 39.96 9.70
N MET A 5 34.19 39.21 10.49
CA MET A 5 34.08 37.75 10.42
C MET A 5 32.95 37.39 9.44
N VAL A 6 33.33 37.01 8.21
CA VAL A 6 32.39 36.47 7.23
C VAL A 6 32.12 35.01 7.60
N VAL A 7 30.93 34.73 8.13
CA VAL A 7 30.44 33.37 8.34
C VAL A 7 29.92 32.85 6.99
N ALA A 8 30.70 32.00 6.34
CA ALA A 8 30.24 31.24 5.18
C ALA A 8 29.27 30.14 5.66
N ALA A 9 27.97 30.34 5.42
CA ALA A 9 26.98 29.28 5.58
C ALA A 9 27.19 28.24 4.48
N LEU A 10 27.85 27.12 4.81
CA LEU A 10 27.79 25.92 3.97
C LEU A 10 26.36 25.40 4.03
N ALA A 11 25.57 25.69 3.00
CA ALA A 11 24.37 24.94 2.69
C ALA A 11 24.81 23.53 2.32
N LEU A 12 24.74 22.60 3.28
CA LEU A 12 24.84 21.18 3.00
C LEU A 12 23.60 20.81 2.18
N GLN A 13 23.73 20.85 0.85
CA GLN A 13 22.75 20.23 -0.03
C GLN A 13 22.72 18.75 0.31
N ALA A 14 21.75 18.32 1.11
CA ALA A 14 21.46 16.91 1.27
C ALA A 14 21.17 16.37 -0.13
N ALA A 15 22.04 15.49 -0.64
CA ALA A 15 21.83 14.87 -1.93
C ALA A 15 20.43 14.22 -1.93
N GLU A 16 19.65 14.53 -2.95
CA GLU A 16 18.30 13.99 -3.08
C GLU A 16 18.39 12.47 -3.15
N GLN A 17 17.80 11.79 -2.17
CA GLN A 17 17.89 10.35 -2.07
C GLN A 17 17.24 9.71 -3.31
N ARG A 18 17.96 8.85 -4.01
CA ARG A 18 17.42 8.18 -5.21
C ARG A 18 16.96 6.76 -4.89
N VAL A 19 15.72 6.46 -5.26
CA VAL A 19 15.08 5.17 -5.07
C VAL A 19 14.63 4.61 -6.42
N LEU A 20 15.03 3.38 -6.73
CA LEU A 20 14.47 2.67 -7.89
C LEU A 20 13.44 1.67 -7.42
N VAL A 21 12.32 1.63 -8.12
CA VAL A 21 11.23 0.69 -7.87
C VAL A 21 11.18 -0.24 -9.07
N LEU A 22 11.58 -1.49 -8.86
CA LEU A 22 11.63 -2.51 -9.89
C LEU A 22 10.25 -3.12 -10.14
N ASP A 23 10.12 -3.80 -11.27
CA ASP A 23 8.91 -4.57 -11.56
C ASP A 23 8.70 -5.68 -10.54
N LEU A 24 7.43 -5.94 -10.24
CA LEU A 24 7.05 -7.10 -9.45
C LEU A 24 7.29 -8.37 -10.26
N ALA A 25 8.03 -9.30 -9.68
CA ALA A 25 8.01 -10.67 -10.18
C ALA A 25 6.63 -11.29 -9.85
N SER A 26 6.07 -12.10 -10.75
CA SER A 26 4.74 -12.66 -10.52
C SER A 26 4.62 -14.13 -10.89
N SER A 27 3.74 -14.84 -10.17
CA SER A 27 3.40 -16.23 -10.41
C SER A 27 1.89 -16.43 -10.25
N GLY A 28 1.21 -16.86 -11.31
CA GLY A 28 -0.25 -17.06 -11.30
C GLY A 28 -1.09 -15.78 -11.30
N VAL A 29 -0.49 -14.62 -11.57
CA VAL A 29 -1.16 -13.31 -11.73
C VAL A 29 -1.01 -12.84 -13.17
N ALA A 30 -2.05 -12.22 -13.73
CA ALA A 30 -2.02 -11.73 -15.10
C ALA A 30 -0.96 -10.62 -15.28
N PRO A 31 -0.17 -10.62 -16.37
CA PRO A 31 0.89 -9.65 -16.60
C PRO A 31 0.44 -8.19 -16.52
N GLU A 32 -0.76 -7.88 -17.01
CA GLU A 32 -1.33 -6.53 -16.99
C GLU A 32 -1.61 -6.08 -15.55
N VAL A 33 -2.11 -6.98 -14.70
CA VAL A 33 -2.34 -6.71 -13.27
C VAL A 33 -1.00 -6.49 -12.57
N THR A 34 -0.01 -7.36 -12.82
CA THR A 34 1.34 -7.21 -12.26
C THR A 34 1.96 -5.86 -12.62
N LYS A 35 1.90 -5.46 -13.90
CA LYS A 35 2.43 -4.17 -14.36
C LYS A 35 1.75 -2.99 -13.66
N ASN A 36 0.41 -3.02 -13.56
CA ASN A 36 -0.32 -1.96 -12.87
C ASN A 36 0.02 -1.91 -11.37
N LEU A 37 0.27 -3.06 -10.75
CA LEU A 37 0.73 -3.13 -9.35
C LEU A 37 2.17 -2.62 -9.19
N SER A 38 3.08 -2.86 -10.15
CA SER A 38 4.43 -2.26 -10.15
C SER A 38 4.35 -0.72 -10.17
N GLU A 39 3.51 -0.16 -11.04
CA GLU A 39 3.32 1.30 -11.11
C GLU A 39 2.69 1.84 -9.81
N MET A 40 1.72 1.11 -9.25
CA MET A 40 1.14 1.46 -7.95
C MET A 40 2.17 1.42 -6.82
N PHE A 41 3.09 0.46 -6.86
CA PHE A 41 4.18 0.37 -5.89
C PHE A 41 5.08 1.60 -5.97
N ALA A 42 5.47 1.99 -7.19
CA ALA A 42 6.30 3.17 -7.41
C ALA A 42 5.62 4.45 -6.90
N LEU A 43 4.32 4.61 -7.18
CA LEU A 43 3.51 5.72 -6.67
C LEU A 43 3.42 5.72 -5.14
N SER A 44 3.30 4.54 -4.52
CA SER A 44 3.18 4.42 -3.06
C SER A 44 4.50 4.78 -2.37
N VAL A 45 5.63 4.34 -2.91
CA VAL A 45 6.98 4.73 -2.44
C VAL A 45 7.21 6.22 -2.64
N ARG A 46 6.88 6.78 -3.81
CA ARG A 46 7.00 8.21 -4.11
C ARG A 46 6.18 9.06 -3.15
N LYS A 47 4.96 8.64 -2.84
CA LYS A 47 4.11 9.33 -1.85
C LYS A 47 4.70 9.28 -0.43
N ALA A 48 5.30 8.15 -0.05
CA ALA A 48 5.90 7.96 1.26
C ALA A 48 7.28 8.66 1.41
N MET A 49 7.94 8.99 0.29
CA MET A 49 9.24 9.66 0.26
C MET A 49 9.20 10.96 -0.58
N PRO A 50 8.53 12.02 -0.12
CA PRO A 50 8.32 13.24 -0.90
C PRO A 50 9.60 14.02 -1.24
N SER A 51 10.70 13.77 -0.52
CA SER A 51 12.01 14.41 -0.73
C SER A 51 12.99 13.53 -1.51
N ALA A 52 12.54 12.38 -2.03
CA ALA A 52 13.37 11.44 -2.78
C ALA A 52 13.01 11.44 -4.27
N SER A 53 14.02 11.23 -5.10
CA SER A 53 13.84 10.95 -6.52
C SER A 53 13.48 9.48 -6.69
N VAL A 54 12.20 9.19 -6.93
CA VAL A 54 11.68 7.83 -7.10
C VAL A 54 11.44 7.52 -8.57
N LEU A 55 12.14 6.54 -9.12
CA LEU A 55 11.98 6.07 -10.50
C LEU A 55 11.37 4.67 -10.52
N GLY A 56 10.26 4.50 -11.24
CA GLY A 56 9.61 3.21 -11.49
C GLY A 56 10.25 2.45 -12.65
N ALA A 57 9.85 1.19 -12.83
CA ALA A 57 10.39 0.29 -13.85
C ALA A 57 10.31 0.84 -15.28
N SER A 58 9.20 1.50 -15.64
CA SER A 58 9.01 2.11 -16.96
C SER A 58 9.96 3.31 -17.21
N GLU A 59 10.20 4.12 -16.19
CA GLU A 59 11.17 5.23 -16.22
C GLU A 59 12.60 4.69 -16.33
N ILE A 60 12.93 3.66 -15.54
CA ILE A 60 14.25 2.98 -15.58
C ILE A 60 14.50 2.39 -16.97
N ALA A 61 13.53 1.67 -17.52
CA ALA A 61 13.64 1.05 -18.84
C ALA A 61 13.93 2.07 -19.94
N SER A 62 13.37 3.27 -19.83
CA SER A 62 13.60 4.36 -20.79
C SER A 62 14.99 4.99 -20.69
N MET A 63 15.71 4.74 -19.60
CA MET A 63 17.03 5.34 -19.31
C MET A 63 18.21 4.38 -19.51
N ILE A 64 17.97 3.07 -19.68
CA ILE A 64 19.02 2.06 -19.74
C ILE A 64 18.95 1.24 -21.04
N ALA A 65 20.10 0.78 -21.51
CA ALA A 65 20.19 -0.12 -22.66
C ALA A 65 19.49 -1.46 -22.39
N LEU A 66 18.94 -2.08 -23.43
CA LEU A 66 18.20 -3.35 -23.36
C LEU A 66 18.98 -4.49 -22.67
N GLU A 67 20.30 -4.50 -22.78
CA GLU A 67 21.17 -5.49 -22.11
C GLU A 67 21.08 -5.37 -20.58
N ARG A 68 21.14 -4.14 -20.04
CA ARG A 68 20.99 -3.89 -18.61
C ARG A 68 19.57 -4.17 -18.09
N GLN A 69 18.56 -4.06 -18.97
CA GLN A 69 17.20 -4.47 -18.61
C GLN A 69 17.11 -5.98 -18.40
N LYS A 70 17.81 -6.77 -19.23
CA LYS A 70 17.85 -8.24 -19.09
C LYS A 70 18.57 -8.67 -17.82
N ASP A 71 19.63 -7.97 -17.44
CA ASP A 71 20.37 -8.24 -16.21
C ASP A 71 19.49 -8.03 -14.96
N LEU A 72 18.66 -6.98 -14.93
CA LEU A 72 17.70 -6.75 -13.84
C LEU A 72 16.73 -7.92 -13.65
N VAL A 73 16.23 -8.50 -14.74
CA VAL A 73 15.32 -9.66 -14.69
C VAL A 73 16.04 -10.91 -14.17
N GLY A 74 17.33 -11.07 -14.50
CA GLY A 74 18.16 -12.19 -14.04
C GLY A 74 18.49 -12.15 -12.55
N CYS A 75 18.33 -11.01 -11.89
CA CYS A 75 18.81 -10.78 -10.52
C CYS A 75 17.72 -10.79 -9.45
N ALA A 76 16.52 -11.31 -9.76
CA ALA A 76 15.32 -11.20 -8.92
C ALA A 76 15.52 -11.52 -7.42
N ASP A 77 16.41 -12.47 -7.09
CA ASP A 77 16.69 -12.88 -5.71
C ASP A 77 18.12 -12.60 -5.22
N ASP A 78 19.01 -12.10 -6.09
CA ASP A 78 20.40 -11.81 -5.73
C ASP A 78 20.56 -10.34 -5.32
N VAL A 79 20.55 -10.11 -4.00
CA VAL A 79 20.74 -8.79 -3.40
C VAL A 79 22.05 -8.14 -3.83
N SER A 80 23.10 -8.92 -4.08
CA SER A 80 24.41 -8.40 -4.51
C SER A 80 24.37 -7.91 -5.95
N CYS A 81 23.76 -8.68 -6.85
CA CYS A 81 23.56 -8.24 -8.23
C CYS A 81 22.63 -7.01 -8.29
N LEU A 82 21.51 -7.05 -7.56
CA LEU A 82 20.58 -5.91 -7.52
C LEU A 82 21.28 -4.65 -7.03
N ALA A 83 22.05 -4.75 -5.94
CA ALA A 83 22.80 -3.63 -5.38
C ALA A 83 23.83 -3.05 -6.37
N GLU A 84 24.53 -3.89 -7.13
CA GLU A 84 25.47 -3.46 -8.16
C GLU A 84 24.78 -2.65 -9.27
N ILE A 85 23.67 -3.17 -9.79
CA ILE A 85 22.90 -2.48 -10.84
C ILE A 85 22.31 -1.17 -10.30
N GLY A 86 21.75 -1.19 -9.09
CA GLY A 86 21.22 0.01 -8.44
C GLY A 86 22.29 1.07 -8.21
N GLY A 87 23.47 0.67 -7.74
CA GLY A 87 24.62 1.55 -7.57
C GLY A 87 25.08 2.18 -8.89
N ALA A 88 25.10 1.41 -9.99
CA ALA A 88 25.44 1.91 -11.32
C ALA A 88 24.43 2.96 -11.85
N LEU A 89 23.20 2.96 -11.35
CA LEU A 89 22.15 3.95 -11.66
C LEU A 89 22.09 5.10 -10.63
N GLY A 90 23.02 5.12 -9.68
CA GLY A 90 23.11 6.13 -8.62
C GLY A 90 21.98 6.01 -7.59
N ALA A 91 21.35 4.85 -7.48
CA ALA A 91 20.31 4.58 -6.50
C ALA A 91 20.92 4.19 -5.16
N GLU A 92 20.39 4.74 -4.08
CA GLU A 92 20.76 4.38 -2.71
C GLU A 92 19.86 3.28 -2.16
N LEU A 93 18.61 3.26 -2.64
CA LEU A 93 17.63 2.25 -2.30
C LEU A 93 17.04 1.60 -3.54
N LEU A 94 16.77 0.31 -3.41
CA LEU A 94 15.99 -0.48 -4.35
C LEU A 94 14.75 -1.01 -3.65
N ALA A 95 13.60 -0.74 -4.23
CA ALA A 95 12.32 -1.30 -3.84
C ALA A 95 11.92 -2.34 -4.88
N LEU A 96 11.67 -3.57 -4.44
CA LEU A 96 11.28 -4.68 -5.31
C LEU A 96 10.23 -5.54 -4.62
N GLY A 97 9.58 -6.42 -5.36
CA GLY A 97 8.58 -7.29 -4.77
C GLY A 97 8.17 -8.45 -5.67
N THR A 98 7.36 -9.34 -5.08
CA THR A 98 6.78 -10.49 -5.74
C THR A 98 5.29 -10.55 -5.45
N VAL A 99 4.48 -10.96 -6.42
CA VAL A 99 3.06 -11.28 -6.23
C VAL A 99 2.74 -12.68 -6.75
N GLY A 100 2.30 -13.55 -5.84
CA GLY A 100 1.90 -14.93 -6.16
C GLY A 100 0.40 -15.13 -6.00
N LYS A 101 -0.20 -16.06 -6.74
CA LYS A 101 -1.59 -16.49 -6.53
C LYS A 101 -1.68 -17.96 -6.15
N VAL A 102 -2.41 -18.26 -5.08
CA VAL A 102 -2.72 -19.62 -4.60
C VAL A 102 -4.22 -19.74 -4.36
N GLY A 103 -4.92 -20.45 -5.25
CA GLY A 103 -6.39 -20.52 -5.21
C GLY A 103 -7.02 -19.12 -5.36
N THR A 104 -7.69 -18.64 -4.31
CA THR A 104 -8.31 -17.30 -4.23
C THR A 104 -7.49 -16.29 -3.42
N LEU A 105 -6.32 -16.69 -2.91
CA LEU A 105 -5.43 -15.84 -2.15
C LEU A 105 -4.29 -15.36 -3.04
N HIS A 106 -3.87 -14.13 -2.81
CA HIS A 106 -2.64 -13.59 -3.35
C HIS A 106 -1.63 -13.37 -2.22
N VAL A 107 -0.35 -13.63 -2.48
CA VAL A 107 0.74 -13.35 -1.54
C VAL A 107 1.56 -12.22 -2.14
N LEU A 108 1.51 -11.05 -1.49
CA LEU A 108 2.27 -9.88 -1.90
C LEU A 108 3.44 -9.68 -0.95
N THR A 109 4.65 -9.66 -1.49
CA THR A 109 5.88 -9.47 -0.73
C THR A 109 6.65 -8.30 -1.31
N LEU A 110 7.06 -7.35 -0.48
CA LEU A 110 7.86 -6.19 -0.87
C LEU A 110 9.14 -6.11 -0.03
N LYS A 111 10.24 -5.70 -0.65
CA LYS A 111 11.56 -5.55 -0.01
C LYS A 111 12.16 -4.20 -0.35
N LEU A 112 12.87 -3.63 0.62
CA LEU A 112 13.67 -2.42 0.46
C LEU A 112 15.13 -2.77 0.74
N VAL A 113 16.00 -2.58 -0.25
CA VAL A 113 17.42 -2.92 -0.22
C VAL A 113 18.24 -1.63 -0.23
N ASN A 114 19.29 -1.58 0.57
CA ASN A 114 20.32 -0.56 0.50
C ASN A 114 21.42 -1.04 -0.43
N THR A 115 21.69 -0.27 -1.50
CA THR A 115 22.67 -0.64 -2.52
C THR A 115 24.11 -0.54 -2.02
N ARG A 116 24.40 0.43 -1.13
CA ARG A 116 25.75 0.66 -0.58
C ARG A 116 26.15 -0.40 0.45
N GLU A 117 25.20 -0.79 1.29
CA GLU A 117 25.40 -1.81 2.33
C GLU A 117 25.11 -3.23 1.83
N THR A 118 24.59 -3.36 0.60
CA THR A 118 24.23 -4.63 -0.04
C THR A 118 23.38 -5.53 0.88
N ARG A 119 22.37 -4.94 1.52
CA ARG A 119 21.48 -5.66 2.44
C ARG A 119 20.04 -5.20 2.34
N THR A 120 19.14 -6.10 2.72
CA THR A 120 17.72 -5.76 2.90
C THR A 120 17.56 -4.93 4.17
N LEU A 121 16.99 -3.74 4.05
CA LEU A 121 16.62 -2.88 5.17
C LEU A 121 15.30 -3.32 5.79
N ARG A 122 14.29 -3.60 4.94
CA ARG A 122 12.94 -3.98 5.35
C ARG A 122 12.31 -4.92 4.34
N HIS A 123 11.39 -5.74 4.83
CA HIS A 123 10.58 -6.67 4.06
C HIS A 123 9.20 -6.75 4.74
N VAL A 124 8.14 -6.60 3.94
CA VAL A 124 6.74 -6.86 4.35
C VAL A 124 6.11 -7.92 3.45
N SER A 125 5.31 -8.81 4.02
CA SER A 125 4.62 -9.89 3.29
C SER A 125 3.20 -10.04 3.83
N GLN A 126 2.21 -10.08 2.95
CA GLN A 126 0.81 -10.16 3.33
C GLN A 126 0.03 -11.09 2.39
N GLU A 127 -0.89 -11.84 2.98
CA GLU A 127 -1.94 -12.56 2.24
C GLU A 127 -3.11 -11.63 1.97
N VAL A 128 -3.52 -11.55 0.70
CA VAL A 128 -4.61 -10.70 0.23
C VAL A 128 -5.67 -11.59 -0.39
N ALA A 129 -6.80 -11.70 0.29
CA ALA A 129 -7.98 -12.38 -0.24
C ALA A 129 -8.73 -11.50 -1.25
N GLY A 130 -9.45 -12.12 -2.18
CA GLY A 130 -10.31 -11.42 -3.13
C GLY A 130 -9.64 -11.15 -4.49
N GLY A 131 -10.17 -10.17 -5.21
CA GLY A 131 -9.74 -9.83 -6.57
C GLY A 131 -8.58 -8.84 -6.63
N ALA A 132 -8.33 -8.35 -7.85
CA ALA A 132 -7.26 -7.40 -8.13
C ALA A 132 -7.48 -6.03 -7.45
N GLU A 133 -8.73 -5.68 -7.16
CA GLU A 133 -9.12 -4.48 -6.42
C GLU A 133 -8.49 -4.45 -5.01
N ASN A 134 -8.53 -5.55 -4.28
CA ASN A 134 -7.94 -5.65 -2.95
C ASN A 134 -6.40 -5.59 -3.03
N LEU A 135 -5.80 -6.13 -4.10
CA LEU A 135 -4.35 -6.03 -4.32
C LEU A 135 -3.90 -4.59 -4.53
N VAL A 136 -4.72 -3.72 -5.14
CA VAL A 136 -4.40 -2.30 -5.31
C VAL A 136 -4.31 -1.61 -3.95
N ASP A 137 -5.27 -1.86 -3.07
CA ASP A 137 -5.26 -1.26 -1.72
C ASP A 137 -4.19 -1.86 -0.81
N ALA A 138 -3.96 -3.17 -0.90
CA ALA A 138 -2.84 -3.82 -0.24
C ALA A 138 -1.50 -3.23 -0.70
N MET A 139 -1.30 -3.03 -2.00
CA MET A 139 -0.08 -2.42 -2.52
C MET A 139 0.13 -0.99 -1.98
N ARG A 140 -0.93 -0.19 -1.90
CA ARG A 140 -0.84 1.17 -1.35
C ARG A 140 -0.42 1.16 0.12
N GLN A 141 -1.04 0.32 0.93
CA GLN A 141 -0.77 0.23 2.36
C GLN A 141 0.61 -0.36 2.63
N LEU A 142 0.94 -1.50 2.00
CA LEU A 142 2.23 -2.17 2.18
C LEU A 142 3.39 -1.37 1.58
N GLY A 143 3.19 -0.72 0.44
CA GLY A 143 4.20 0.15 -0.17
C GLY A 143 4.55 1.35 0.72
N ALA A 144 3.54 1.96 1.35
CA ALA A 144 3.77 2.99 2.36
C ALA A 144 4.45 2.42 3.61
N ASN A 145 3.99 1.27 4.12
CA ASN A 145 4.55 0.63 5.30
C ASN A 145 6.01 0.18 5.13
N LEU A 146 6.37 -0.26 3.92
CA LEU A 146 7.75 -0.60 3.56
C LEU A 146 8.70 0.60 3.73
N ILE A 147 8.20 1.83 3.58
CA ILE A 147 8.98 3.05 3.77
C ILE A 147 8.86 3.57 5.20
N ASP A 148 7.64 3.64 5.75
CA ASP A 148 7.35 4.06 7.11
C ASP A 148 6.60 2.93 7.85
N PRO A 149 7.27 2.17 8.74
CA PRO A 149 6.65 1.07 9.48
C PRO A 149 5.43 1.48 10.33
N LYS A 150 5.23 2.78 10.58
CA LYS A 150 4.06 3.30 11.29
C LYS A 150 2.84 3.50 10.38
N ALA A 151 3.05 3.53 9.06
CA ALA A 151 1.95 3.63 8.10
C ALA A 151 1.03 2.42 8.28
N PRO A 152 -0.30 2.63 8.39
CA PRO A 152 -1.22 1.57 8.73
C PRO A 152 -1.35 0.54 7.60
N ILE A 153 -1.52 -0.72 8.00
CA ILE A 153 -1.79 -1.88 7.15
C ILE A 153 -3.08 -2.56 7.61
N ASP A 154 -3.61 -3.48 6.80
CA ASP A 154 -4.88 -4.17 7.05
C ASP A 154 -6.04 -3.19 7.33
N GLN A 155 -6.04 -2.04 6.66
CA GLN A 155 -7.19 -1.15 6.65
C GLN A 155 -8.19 -1.59 5.60
N GLY A 156 -9.48 -1.50 5.94
CA GLY A 156 -10.57 -1.50 4.98
C GLY A 156 -11.20 -0.11 4.90
N TYR A 157 -12.33 -0.03 4.21
CA TYR A 157 -13.02 1.23 3.96
C TYR A 157 -14.51 1.10 4.27
N LEU A 158 -15.09 2.17 4.77
CA LEU A 158 -16.53 2.33 4.95
C LEU A 158 -17.06 3.36 3.95
N SER A 159 -18.12 3.00 3.26
CA SER A 159 -18.97 3.94 2.53
C SER A 159 -20.26 4.10 3.32
N ILE A 160 -20.46 5.28 3.91
CA ILE A 160 -21.52 5.54 4.87
C ILE A 160 -22.57 6.42 4.19
N GLY A 161 -23.76 5.84 4.01
CA GLY A 161 -24.95 6.53 3.52
C GLY A 161 -25.75 7.24 4.62
N GLY A 162 -26.92 7.75 4.25
CA GLY A 162 -27.82 8.47 5.16
C GLY A 162 -27.45 9.93 5.39
N SER A 163 -27.89 10.48 6.53
CA SER A 163 -27.70 11.87 6.93
C SER A 163 -27.48 11.98 8.44
N GLY A 164 -26.97 13.13 8.89
CA GLY A 164 -26.62 13.38 10.29
C GLY A 164 -25.12 13.25 10.56
N GLU A 165 -24.74 13.53 11.81
CA GLU A 165 -23.35 13.39 12.26
C GLU A 165 -23.02 11.92 12.48
N VAL A 166 -21.86 11.49 12.01
CA VAL A 166 -21.42 10.10 12.10
C VAL A 166 -20.25 9.98 13.07
N SER A 167 -20.29 8.95 13.91
CA SER A 167 -19.14 8.50 14.68
C SER A 167 -18.86 7.01 14.46
N ILE A 168 -17.58 6.65 14.55
CA ILE A 168 -17.10 5.26 14.45
C ILE A 168 -16.43 4.91 15.78
N ASP A 169 -16.95 3.88 16.45
CA ASP A 169 -16.48 3.47 17.78
C ASP A 169 -16.43 4.62 18.80
N GLY A 170 -17.30 5.62 18.62
CA GLY A 170 -17.38 6.81 19.46
C GLY A 170 -16.49 7.98 19.01
N GLU A 171 -15.67 7.83 17.97
CA GLU A 171 -14.90 8.94 17.38
C GLU A 171 -15.72 9.64 16.29
N ASP A 172 -15.95 10.94 16.41
CA ASP A 172 -16.69 11.73 15.42
C ASP A 172 -15.89 11.84 14.11
N VAL A 173 -16.49 11.39 13.00
CA VAL A 173 -15.88 11.38 11.66
C VAL A 173 -16.53 12.39 10.69
N GLY A 174 -17.52 13.14 11.19
CA GLY A 174 -18.21 14.21 10.46
C GLY A 174 -19.56 13.78 9.87
N PRO A 175 -20.18 14.65 9.06
CA PRO A 175 -21.52 14.41 8.55
C PRO A 175 -21.56 13.40 7.40
N ALA A 176 -22.59 12.55 7.37
CA ALA A 176 -22.90 11.69 6.22
C ALA A 176 -23.38 12.51 4.99
N PRO A 177 -23.13 12.05 3.75
CA PRO A 177 -22.48 10.79 3.40
C PRO A 177 -20.95 10.87 3.43
N LEU A 178 -20.31 9.76 3.81
CA LEU A 178 -18.85 9.61 3.80
C LEU A 178 -18.45 8.51 2.82
N THR A 179 -17.62 8.85 1.85
CA THR A 179 -17.19 7.88 0.83
C THR A 179 -15.79 7.37 1.16
N ARG A 180 -15.66 6.04 1.27
CA ARG A 180 -14.37 5.34 1.38
C ARG A 180 -13.52 5.83 2.55
N LEU A 181 -14.15 5.99 3.71
CA LEU A 181 -13.49 6.31 4.96
C LEU A 181 -12.63 5.14 5.43
N ALA A 182 -11.32 5.35 5.53
CA ALA A 182 -10.40 4.31 5.95
C ALA A 182 -10.57 3.99 7.44
N VAL A 183 -10.71 2.72 7.77
CA VAL A 183 -10.75 2.21 9.15
C VAL A 183 -9.91 0.94 9.25
N ARG A 184 -9.50 0.60 10.47
CA ARG A 184 -8.82 -0.68 10.71
C ARG A 184 -9.76 -1.82 10.30
N ALA A 185 -9.26 -2.94 9.78
CA ALA A 185 -10.09 -4.12 9.63
C ALA A 185 -10.55 -4.63 11.00
N GLY A 186 -11.81 -5.03 11.11
CA GLY A 186 -12.40 -5.43 12.39
C GLY A 186 -13.89 -5.17 12.50
N LEU A 187 -14.41 -5.34 13.71
CA LEU A 187 -15.78 -4.99 14.05
C LEU A 187 -15.83 -3.54 14.51
N HIS A 188 -16.67 -2.75 13.87
CA HIS A 188 -16.89 -1.34 14.18
C HIS A 188 -18.36 -1.08 14.50
N VAL A 189 -18.62 -0.09 15.34
CA VAL A 189 -19.95 0.48 15.56
C VAL A 189 -20.01 1.81 14.82
N VAL A 190 -20.89 1.91 13.83
CA VAL A 190 -21.21 3.17 13.15
C VAL A 190 -22.46 3.74 13.80
N THR A 191 -22.37 4.99 14.25
CA THR A 191 -23.46 5.71 14.91
C THR A 191 -23.83 6.93 14.08
N TRP A 192 -25.12 7.09 13.78
CA TRP A 192 -25.66 8.32 13.17
C TRP A 192 -26.41 9.09 14.23
N ARG A 193 -26.18 10.40 14.30
CA ARG A 193 -26.91 11.33 15.17
C ARG A 193 -27.65 12.35 14.31
N SER A 194 -28.97 12.36 14.40
CA SER A 194 -29.82 13.32 13.69
C SER A 194 -29.71 14.72 14.30
N ALA A 195 -30.22 15.73 13.59
CA ALA A 195 -30.31 17.10 14.11
C ALA A 195 -31.20 17.21 15.36
N ALA A 196 -32.15 16.27 15.54
CA ALA A 196 -33.00 16.19 16.73
C ALA A 196 -32.31 15.50 17.92
N GLY A 197 -31.08 15.00 17.74
CA GLY A 197 -30.31 14.29 18.77
C GLY A 197 -30.62 12.80 18.87
N GLU A 198 -31.49 12.27 18.00
CA GLU A 198 -31.77 10.84 17.92
C GLU A 198 -30.57 10.10 17.35
N THR A 199 -30.24 8.95 17.94
CA THR A 199 -29.10 8.12 17.52
C THR A 199 -29.56 6.78 16.96
N THR A 200 -28.81 6.28 15.99
CA THR A 200 -28.99 4.93 15.43
C THR A 200 -27.62 4.30 15.29
N ASP A 201 -27.47 3.07 15.77
CA ASP A 201 -26.20 2.35 15.78
C ASP A 201 -26.28 1.13 14.87
N LYS A 202 -25.19 0.84 14.15
CA LYS A 202 -25.04 -0.36 13.33
C LYS A 202 -23.66 -0.96 13.52
N ARG A 203 -23.63 -2.25 13.88
CA ARG A 203 -22.39 -3.02 13.92
C ARG A 203 -22.05 -3.51 12.52
N VAL A 204 -20.83 -3.24 12.08
CA VAL A 204 -20.32 -3.64 10.77
C VAL A 204 -18.98 -4.33 10.93
N ARG A 205 -18.78 -5.41 10.18
CA ARG A 205 -17.47 -6.03 10.02
C ARG A 205 -16.83 -5.46 8.76
N VAL A 206 -15.66 -4.87 8.91
CA VAL A 206 -14.84 -4.34 7.82
C VAL A 206 -13.70 -5.32 7.57
N GLU A 207 -13.67 -5.89 6.36
CA GLU A 207 -12.58 -6.76 5.91
C GLU A 207 -11.43 -5.91 5.35
N PRO A 208 -10.17 -6.35 5.51
CA PRO A 208 -9.01 -5.59 5.05
C PRO A 208 -9.08 -5.41 3.53
N TYR A 209 -8.68 -4.22 3.07
CA TYR A 209 -8.62 -3.82 1.66
C TYR A 209 -9.97 -3.73 0.94
N THR A 210 -11.08 -4.01 1.62
CA THR A 210 -12.43 -3.97 1.03
C THR A 210 -13.19 -2.72 1.43
N THR A 211 -14.14 -2.31 0.59
CA THR A 211 -15.13 -1.29 0.94
C THR A 211 -16.41 -1.97 1.42
N THR A 212 -16.88 -1.60 2.61
CA THR A 212 -18.15 -2.05 3.16
C THR A 212 -19.15 -0.90 3.13
N GLU A 213 -20.26 -1.11 2.41
CA GLU A 213 -21.37 -0.16 2.33
C GLU A 213 -22.24 -0.27 3.58
N VAL A 214 -22.51 0.86 4.24
CA VAL A 214 -23.33 0.93 5.45
C VAL A 214 -24.30 2.09 5.36
N ASP A 215 -25.58 1.76 5.44
CA ASP A 215 -26.66 2.74 5.46
C ASP A 215 -27.52 2.52 6.73
N PRO A 216 -27.96 3.61 7.40
CA PRO A 216 -28.78 3.53 8.62
C PRO A 216 -30.19 2.96 8.36
N MET A 217 -30.73 3.12 7.15
CA MET A 217 -32.07 2.68 6.77
C MET A 217 -32.08 1.34 6.01
N ALA A 218 -30.93 0.87 5.52
CA ALA A 218 -30.83 -0.45 4.91
C ALA A 218 -31.03 -1.56 5.96
N SER A 219 -32.11 -2.34 5.81
CA SER A 219 -32.38 -3.50 6.66
C SER A 219 -31.20 -4.48 6.61
N VAL A 220 -30.87 -5.10 7.74
CA VAL A 220 -29.88 -6.18 7.80
C VAL A 220 -30.39 -7.34 6.96
N ALA A 221 -30.00 -7.42 5.69
CA ALA A 221 -30.20 -8.62 4.90
C ALA A 221 -29.42 -9.74 5.59
N ALA A 222 -30.18 -10.68 6.16
CA ALA A 222 -29.68 -11.80 6.92
C ALA A 222 -28.57 -12.53 6.16
N ALA A 223 -27.49 -12.89 6.88
CA ALA A 223 -26.60 -13.96 6.46
C ALA A 223 -27.47 -15.15 6.01
N GLY A 224 -27.30 -15.55 4.74
CA GLY A 224 -28.05 -16.68 4.18
C GLY A 224 -27.92 -17.92 5.06
N PRO A 225 -28.94 -18.80 5.11
CA PRO A 225 -28.96 -19.92 6.02
C PRO A 225 -27.75 -20.83 5.80
N PRO A 226 -27.18 -21.44 6.87
CA PRO A 226 -26.08 -22.37 6.73
C PRO A 226 -26.49 -23.53 5.82
N LYS A 227 -25.72 -23.77 4.75
CA LYS A 227 -25.89 -24.93 3.88
C LYS A 227 -25.78 -26.19 4.75
N ARG A 228 -26.89 -26.92 4.91
CA ARG A 228 -26.88 -28.25 5.54
C ARG A 228 -25.91 -29.14 4.77
N LEU A 229 -24.91 -29.66 5.46
CA LEU A 229 -24.13 -30.80 4.97
C LEU A 229 -25.11 -31.96 4.79
N VAL A 230 -25.35 -32.36 3.54
CA VAL A 230 -25.99 -33.63 3.25
C VAL A 230 -24.92 -34.70 3.43
N GLU A 231 -24.93 -35.38 4.57
CA GLU A 231 -24.20 -36.64 4.73
C GLU A 231 -24.73 -37.63 3.69
N ARG A 232 -23.90 -37.91 2.68
CA ARG A 232 -24.12 -39.03 1.77
C ARG A 232 -23.79 -40.31 2.52
N ARG A 233 -24.80 -41.14 2.75
CA ARG A 233 -24.66 -42.55 3.09
C ARG A 233 -24.49 -43.37 1.82
#